data_AF-A0A3D4KAY7-F1
#
_entry.id   AF-A0A3D4KAY7-F1
#
_cell.length_a   1.000
_cell.length_b   1.000
_cell.length_c   1.000
_cell.angle_alpha   90.00
_cell.angle_beta   90.00
_cell.angle_gamma   90.00
#
_symmetry.space_group_name_H-M   'P 1'
#
loop_
_entity.id
_entity.type
_entity.pdbx_description
1 polymer ?
#
loop_
_entity_poly.entity_id
_entity_poly.type
_entity_poly.pdbx_seq_one_letter_code
_entity_poly.pdbx_strand_id
1 'polypeptide(L)' 'VIMPYEKFEYSSSVNLITPTGIMHGHYEFIRNSDNTIFYAQIPVFSLDSTDQLKRPN' A
#
# COMPACT_ATOMS: atom_id res chain seq x y z
N VAL A 1 10.84 4.95 -12.94
CA VAL A 1 11.27 3.73 -13.66
C VAL A 1 11.99 2.86 -12.65
N ILE A 2 11.75 1.55 -12.65
CA ILE A 2 12.41 0.60 -11.75
C ILE A 2 13.21 -0.35 -12.65
N MET A 3 14.53 -0.34 -12.51
CA MET A 3 15.41 -1.20 -13.31
C MET A 3 15.44 -2.64 -12.75
N PRO A 4 15.88 -3.64 -13.54
CA PRO A 4 16.10 -4.98 -13.01
C PRO A 4 17.01 -4.95 -11.77
N TYR A 5 16.58 -5.63 -10.70
CA TYR A 5 17.24 -5.67 -9.39
C TYR A 5 17.18 -4.38 -8.56
N GLU A 6 16.57 -3.32 -9.05
CA GLU A 6 16.34 -2.09 -8.29
C GLU A 6 15.11 -2.21 -7.37
N LYS A 7 15.14 -1.51 -6.23
CA LYS A 7 14.01 -1.37 -5.32
C LYS A 7 13.59 0.09 -5.25
N PHE A 8 12.30 0.32 -5.28
CA PHE A 8 11.70 1.64 -5.05
C PHE A 8 10.81 1.56 -3.82
N GLU A 9 11.05 2.45 -2.86
CA GLU A 9 10.31 2.54 -1.60
C GLU A 9 9.83 3.98 -1.40
N TYR A 10 8.57 4.13 -1.00
CA TYR A 10 8.00 5.43 -0.66
C TYR A 10 7.02 5.27 0.51
N SER A 11 6.78 6.35 1.24
CA SER A 11 5.80 6.41 2.33
C SER A 11 4.67 7.34 1.97
N SER A 12 3.44 6.91 2.24
CA SER A 12 2.22 7.71 2.13
C SER A 12 1.36 7.45 3.38
N SER A 13 0.31 8.23 3.55
CA SER A 13 -0.56 8.18 4.72
C SER A 13 -2.02 8.35 4.30
N VAL A 14 -2.93 7.77 5.09
CA VAL A 14 -4.38 7.95 4.95
C VAL A 14 -4.98 8.25 6.31
N ASN A 15 -5.96 9.13 6.36
CA ASN A 15 -6.75 9.39 7.57
C ASN A 15 -8.08 8.63 7.47
N LEU A 16 -8.41 7.87 8.52
CA LEU A 16 -9.68 7.16 8.65
C LEU A 16 -10.42 7.68 9.88
N ILE A 17 -11.74 7.83 9.75
CA ILE A 17 -12.62 8.14 10.89
C ILE A 17 -12.87 6.92 11.79
N THR A 18 -12.43 5.73 11.37
CA THR A 18 -12.56 4.47 12.10
C THR A 18 -11.21 4.06 12.71
N PRO A 19 -11.21 3.42 13.89
CA PRO A 19 -9.98 2.91 14.52
C PRO A 19 -9.28 1.79 13.74
N THR A 20 -10.01 1.15 12.82
CA THR A 20 -9.51 0.08 11.95
C THR A 20 -9.98 0.28 10.52
N GLY A 21 -9.24 -0.27 9.56
CA GLY A 21 -9.56 -0.25 8.13
C GLY A 21 -8.80 -1.30 7.35
N ILE A 22 -9.14 -1.43 6.06
CA ILE A 22 -8.46 -2.33 5.13
C ILE A 22 -7.99 -1.51 3.93
N MET A 23 -6.77 -1.78 3.46
CA MET A 23 -6.24 -1.23 2.20
C MET A 23 -5.93 -2.35 1.22
N HIS A 24 -6.25 -2.12 -0.04
CA HIS A 24 -5.90 -2.97 -1.18
C HIS A 24 -5.90 -2.12 -2.46
N GLY A 25 -5.30 -2.62 -3.53
CA GLY A 25 -5.26 -1.90 -4.80
C GLY A 25 -4.33 -2.52 -5.81
N HIS A 26 -3.94 -1.75 -6.81
CA HIS A 26 -2.90 -2.14 -7.76
C HIS A 26 -2.16 -0.90 -8.27
N TYR A 27 -0.93 -1.10 -8.73
CA TYR A 27 -0.21 -0.13 -9.54
C TYR A 27 -0.36 -0.51 -11.01
N GLU A 28 -0.58 0.50 -11.86
CA GLU A 28 -0.43 0.35 -13.30
C GLU A 28 1.04 0.59 -13.68
N PHE A 29 1.62 -0.36 -14.39
CA PHE A 29 2.98 -0.28 -14.91
C PHE A 29 2.96 -0.34 -16.43
N ILE A 30 3.82 0.45 -17.05
CA ILE A 30 4.14 0.34 -18.48
C ILE A 30 5.47 -0.40 -18.59
N ARG A 31 5.52 -1.45 -19.39
CA ARG A 31 6.76 -2.17 -19.69
C ARG A 31 7.54 -1.42 -20.76
N ASN A 32 8.75 -0.98 -20.43
CA ASN A 32 9.60 -0.21 -21.36
C ASN A 32 9.99 -0.96 -22.65
N SER A 33 9.97 -2.30 -22.66
CA SER A 33 10.40 -3.08 -23.84
C SER A 33 9.37 -3.11 -24.96
N ASP A 34 8.08 -3.03 -24.64
CA ASP A 34 6.98 -3.23 -25.59
C ASP A 34 5.80 -2.25 -25.39
N ASN A 35 5.92 -1.30 -24.47
CA ASN A 35 4.88 -0.34 -24.06
C ASN A 35 3.56 -1.00 -23.62
N THR A 36 3.57 -2.28 -23.26
CA THR A 36 2.38 -2.95 -22.74
C THR A 36 2.12 -2.53 -21.29
N ILE A 37 0.83 -2.51 -20.92
CA ILE A 37 0.39 -2.23 -19.55
C ILE A 37 0.25 -3.54 -18.79
N PHE A 38 0.72 -3.56 -17.54
CA PHE A 38 0.42 -4.62 -16.59
C PHE A 38 0.11 -4.06 -15.20
N TYR A 39 -0.61 -4.84 -14.40
CA TYR A 39 -1.04 -4.44 -13.06
C TYR A 39 -0.29 -5.21 -11.98
N ALA A 40 0.42 -4.51 -11.11
CA ALA A 40 1.03 -5.08 -9.93
C ALA A 40 0.05 -4.98 -8.75
N GLN A 41 -0.38 -6.12 -8.20
CA GLN A 41 -1.37 -6.16 -7.12
C GLN A 41 -0.74 -5.70 -5.80
N ILE A 42 -1.45 -4.82 -5.09
CA ILE A 42 -1.19 -4.50 -3.69
C ILE A 42 -2.06 -5.46 -2.87
N PRO A 43 -1.47 -6.41 -2.12
CA PRO A 43 -2.23 -7.34 -1.30
C PRO A 43 -3.11 -6.61 -0.29
N VAL A 44 -4.16 -7.28 0.17
CA VAL A 44 -5.02 -6.76 1.23
C VAL A 44 -4.23 -6.71 2.55
N PHE A 45 -4.22 -5.56 3.23
CA PHE A 45 -3.63 -5.41 4.57
C PHE A 45 -4.51 -4.56 5.49
N SER A 46 -4.40 -4.76 6.80
CA SER A 46 -5.14 -4.00 7.80
C SER A 46 -4.42 -2.70 8.19
N LEU A 47 -5.23 -1.70 8.52
CA LEU A 47 -4.83 -0.47 9.17
C LEU A 47 -5.43 -0.48 10.56
N ASP A 48 -4.65 -0.80 11.58
CA ASP A 48 -5.12 -0.88 12.96
C ASP A 48 -4.50 0.24 13.79
N SER A 49 -5.32 1.03 14.47
CA SER A 49 -4.84 2.02 15.43
C SER A 49 -4.34 1.31 16.69
N THR A 50 -3.15 1.71 17.16
CA THR A 50 -2.54 1.21 18.39
C THR A 50 -3.25 1.67 19.67
N ASP A 51 -4.22 2.59 19.57
CA ASP A 51 -4.95 3.16 20.72
C ASP A 51 -6.03 2.22 21.33
N GLN A 52 -6.11 0.97 20.90
CA GLN A 52 -7.02 0.01 21.50
C GLN A 52 -6.47 -0.52 22.84
N LEU A 53 -6.99 0.05 23.94
CA LEU A 53 -6.87 -0.34 25.37
C LEU A 53 -5.75 0.32 26.19
N LYS A 54 -5.94 1.60 26.52
CA LYS A 54 -5.70 2.02 27.92
C LYS A 54 -7.02 1.89 28.69
N ARG A 55 -7.21 0.75 29.36
CA ARG A 55 -8.26 0.65 30.39
C ARG A 55 -7.85 1.56 31.55
N PRO A 56 -8.67 2.53 31.98
CA PRO A 56 -8.42 3.22 33.23
C PRO A 56 -8.57 2.22 34.39
N ASN A 57 -7.59 2.22 35.31
CA ASN A 57 -7.61 1.45 36.56
C ASN A 57 -8.70 1.96 37.50
#